data_AF-A0A2V9R6A5-F1
#
_entry.id   AF-A0A2V9R6A5-F1
#
_cell.length_a   1.000
_cell.length_b   1.000
_cell.length_c   1.000
_cell.angle_alpha   90.00
_cell.angle_beta   90.00
_cell.angle_gamma   90.00
#
_symmetry.space_group_name_H-M   'P 1'
#
loop_
_entity.id
_entity.type
_entity.pdbx_description
1 polymer ?
#
loop_
_entity_poly.entity_id
_entity_poly.type
_entity_poly.pdbx_seq_one_letter_code
_entity_poly.pdbx_strand_id
1 'polypeptide(L)'
;MNVIKGLALSLLLFLCTAANLNAQSRPTGKPASQDPFRLGHSIHGDAFDEGPREKPWIMEGIGKSHFPITTSNPEVQMWFDQGHTLLHNFWYYEAERAFRWCLKLDPECAMAYWGLARVTTFGKPSAAAGNERSTAFIQEAAKRKDKVSERERLYIEAWEELWKDEPKDQAGAQDSSKKKEDKFKLLLEKICLKYPQDIEAKALFALESLWQSSRNGNELILQQVLSADIVGMRLASMVLPEPGGSNHPPSSLLGKSILDTNRSGPQCLPHSLLRQRHQSQQPSVENDLFQ
;
A
#
# COMPACT_ATOMS: atom_id res chain seq x y z
N MET A 1 -6.10 -37.20 -66.45
CA MET A 1 -6.21 -38.22 -65.38
C MET A 1 -5.23 -38.06 -64.19
N ASN A 2 -4.46 -36.96 -64.09
CA ASN A 2 -3.46 -36.79 -63.01
C ASN A 2 -3.73 -35.61 -62.04
N VAL A 3 -4.85 -34.90 -62.14
CA VAL A 3 -5.16 -33.76 -61.25
C VAL A 3 -6.01 -34.18 -60.04
N ILE A 4 -6.72 -35.32 -60.11
CA ILE A 4 -7.63 -35.78 -59.05
C ILE A 4 -6.88 -36.53 -57.93
N LYS A 5 -5.66 -37.04 -58.18
CA LYS A 5 -4.87 -37.76 -57.17
C LYS A 5 -4.11 -36.85 -56.19
N GLY A 6 -3.92 -35.57 -56.51
CA GLY A 6 -3.21 -34.62 -55.65
C GLY A 6 -4.07 -34.01 -54.53
N LEU A 7 -5.38 -33.93 -54.71
CA LEU A 7 -6.29 -33.31 -53.73
C LEU A 7 -6.64 -34.23 -52.56
N ALA A 8 -6.63 -35.55 -52.76
CA ALA A 8 -6.92 -36.52 -51.71
C ALA A 8 -5.79 -36.65 -50.68
N LEU A 9 -4.54 -36.38 -51.06
CA LEU A 9 -3.39 -36.47 -50.16
C LEU A 9 -3.19 -35.21 -49.30
N SER A 10 -3.69 -34.06 -49.76
CA SER A 10 -3.66 -32.80 -49.00
C SER A 10 -4.75 -32.75 -47.91
N LEU A 11 -5.92 -33.33 -48.17
CA LEU A 11 -7.01 -33.37 -47.18
C LEU A 11 -6.71 -34.31 -46.00
N LEU A 12 -5.98 -35.41 -46.25
CA LEU A 12 -5.57 -36.37 -45.21
C LEU A 12 -4.44 -35.84 -44.31
N LEU A 13 -3.62 -34.89 -44.80
CA LEU A 13 -2.61 -34.23 -43.96
C LEU A 13 -3.21 -33.13 -43.06
N PHE A 14 -4.34 -32.53 -43.44
CA PHE A 14 -5.04 -31.53 -42.64
C PHE A 14 -5.94 -32.12 -41.54
N LEU A 15 -6.40 -33.37 -41.69
CA LEU A 15 -7.17 -34.07 -40.66
C LEU A 15 -6.29 -34.65 -39.53
N CYS A 16 -4.98 -34.84 -39.75
CA CYS A 16 -4.06 -35.36 -38.74
C CYS A 16 -3.44 -34.28 -37.82
N THR A 17 -3.51 -32.99 -38.18
CA THR A 17 -3.05 -31.89 -37.32
C THR A 17 -4.13 -31.36 -36.36
N ALA A 18 -5.41 -31.68 -36.60
CA ALA A 18 -6.52 -31.28 -35.74
C ALA A 18 -6.71 -32.19 -34.51
N ALA A 19 -6.05 -33.35 -34.44
CA ALA A 19 -6.23 -34.34 -33.37
C ALA A 19 -5.21 -34.25 -32.21
N ASN A 20 -4.25 -33.31 -32.24
CA ASN A 20 -3.20 -33.18 -31.21
C ASN A 20 -3.14 -31.83 -30.49
N LEU A 21 -4.15 -30.96 -30.65
CA LEU A 21 -4.31 -29.74 -29.85
C LEU A 21 -5.47 -29.85 -28.85
N ASN A 22 -5.55 -30.95 -28.11
CA ASN A 22 -6.46 -31.02 -26.96
C ASN A 22 -5.86 -31.76 -25.75
N ALA A 23 -4.54 -31.65 -25.59
CA ALA A 23 -3.83 -32.14 -24.43
C ALA A 23 -3.11 -30.97 -23.74
N GLN A 24 -3.87 -30.11 -23.05
CA GLN A 24 -3.48 -29.36 -21.84
C GLN A 24 -4.51 -28.26 -21.54
N SER A 25 -5.57 -28.66 -20.85
CA SER A 25 -6.04 -27.83 -19.73
C SER A 25 -6.26 -28.79 -18.55
N ARG A 26 -5.17 -29.04 -17.82
CA ARG A 26 -5.31 -29.46 -16.42
C ARG A 26 -6.07 -28.32 -15.75
N PRO A 27 -7.25 -28.53 -15.15
CA PRO A 27 -7.76 -27.54 -14.23
C PRO A 27 -6.77 -27.48 -13.07
N THR A 28 -5.93 -26.46 -13.03
CA THR A 28 -5.11 -26.12 -11.85
C THR A 28 -5.96 -25.43 -10.79
N GLY A 29 -7.21 -25.83 -10.64
CA GLY A 29 -7.96 -25.60 -9.43
C GLY A 29 -7.61 -26.73 -8.48
N LYS A 30 -6.76 -26.46 -7.49
CA LYS A 30 -6.69 -27.32 -6.29
C LYS A 30 -8.16 -27.48 -5.85
N PRO A 31 -8.72 -28.71 -5.77
CA PRO A 31 -10.05 -28.84 -5.20
C PRO A 31 -9.99 -28.30 -3.77
N ALA A 32 -10.87 -27.33 -3.49
CA ALA A 32 -11.14 -26.88 -2.14
C ALA A 32 -11.69 -28.07 -1.36
N SER A 33 -10.79 -28.83 -0.76
CA SER A 33 -11.08 -29.84 0.26
C SER A 33 -11.83 -29.14 1.37
N GLN A 34 -13.08 -29.53 1.53
CA GLN A 34 -13.97 -29.08 2.59
C GLN A 34 -13.64 -29.77 3.93
N ASP A 35 -12.35 -29.97 4.20
CA ASP A 35 -11.90 -30.49 5.50
C ASP A 35 -11.42 -29.29 6.32
N PRO A 36 -12.18 -28.85 7.34
CA PRO A 36 -11.86 -27.68 8.14
C PRO A 36 -10.55 -27.82 8.94
N PHE A 37 -9.96 -29.01 9.00
CA PHE A 37 -8.73 -29.29 9.76
C PHE A 37 -7.64 -29.93 8.90
N ARG A 38 -7.32 -29.34 7.75
CA ARG A 38 -6.06 -29.66 7.08
C ARG A 38 -4.90 -29.20 7.97
N LEU A 39 -4.00 -30.10 8.38
CA LEU A 39 -2.81 -29.75 9.17
C LEU A 39 -2.02 -28.63 8.48
N GLY A 40 -1.72 -27.56 9.22
CA GLY A 40 -0.97 -26.40 8.74
C GLY A 40 -1.82 -25.23 8.20
N HIS A 41 -3.14 -25.40 8.08
CA HIS A 41 -4.04 -24.34 7.65
C HIS A 41 -4.64 -23.56 8.83
N SER A 42 -4.84 -22.26 8.65
CA SER A 42 -5.45 -21.35 9.60
C SER A 42 -6.97 -21.48 9.59
N ILE A 43 -7.58 -21.46 10.78
CA ILE A 43 -9.04 -21.36 10.94
C ILE A 43 -9.59 -20.07 10.30
N HIS A 44 -8.75 -19.05 10.12
CA HIS A 44 -9.12 -17.77 9.54
C HIS A 44 -9.03 -17.76 7.99
N GLY A 45 -8.80 -18.91 7.36
CA GLY A 45 -8.68 -19.09 5.92
C GLY A 45 -7.23 -19.08 5.42
N ASP A 46 -7.04 -19.58 4.19
CA ASP A 46 -5.73 -19.83 3.58
C ASP A 46 -4.82 -18.59 3.53
N ALA A 47 -5.41 -17.38 3.47
CA ALA A 47 -4.66 -16.12 3.52
C ALA A 47 -3.85 -15.92 4.82
N PHE A 48 -4.20 -16.63 5.90
CA PHE A 48 -3.51 -16.56 7.19
C PHE A 48 -2.51 -17.71 7.41
N ASP A 49 -2.33 -18.61 6.44
CA ASP A 49 -1.40 -19.74 6.50
C ASP A 49 0.06 -19.30 6.49
N GLU A 50 0.32 -18.14 5.89
CA GLU A 50 1.62 -17.49 5.86
C GLU A 50 1.66 -16.27 6.78
N GLY A 51 2.87 -15.80 7.06
CA GLY A 51 3.13 -14.59 7.84
C GLY A 51 3.38 -14.82 9.34
N PRO A 52 3.69 -13.75 10.08
CA PRO A 52 4.06 -13.82 11.48
C PRO A 52 2.88 -14.21 12.38
N ARG A 53 3.12 -15.09 13.34
CA ARG A 53 2.10 -15.55 14.32
C ARG A 53 2.36 -15.11 15.75
N GLU A 54 3.49 -14.46 16.00
CA GLU A 54 3.88 -14.04 17.35
C GLU A 54 3.37 -12.63 17.64
N LYS A 55 3.23 -12.32 18.93
CA LYS A 55 2.83 -10.99 19.40
C LYS A 55 3.82 -9.91 18.90
N PRO A 56 3.33 -8.77 18.39
CA PRO A 56 4.20 -7.64 18.06
C PRO A 56 4.77 -6.98 19.31
N TRP A 57 5.92 -6.34 19.17
CA TRP A 57 6.52 -5.47 20.17
C TRP A 57 6.44 -4.01 19.73
N ILE A 58 6.48 -3.10 20.69
CA ILE A 58 6.47 -1.66 20.40
C ILE A 58 7.83 -1.30 19.79
N MET A 59 7.78 -0.58 18.66
CA MET A 59 8.97 -0.18 17.92
C MET A 59 9.18 1.32 18.02
N GLU A 60 10.32 1.73 18.57
CA GLU A 60 10.70 3.14 18.68
C GLU A 60 11.51 3.59 17.45
N GLY A 61 11.48 4.89 17.14
CA GLY A 61 12.29 5.48 16.07
C GLY A 61 11.78 5.23 14.63
N ILE A 62 10.64 4.57 14.45
CA ILE A 62 10.03 4.32 13.13
C ILE A 62 9.22 5.52 12.59
N GLY A 63 9.14 6.62 13.33
CA GLY A 63 8.26 7.74 13.01
C GLY A 63 6.84 7.56 13.58
N LYS A 64 5.92 8.44 13.18
CA LYS A 64 4.52 8.42 13.63
C LYS A 64 3.61 8.74 12.45
N SER A 65 2.77 7.79 12.07
CA SER A 65 1.70 7.98 11.10
C SER A 65 0.39 7.56 11.73
N HIS A 66 -0.33 8.52 12.33
CA HIS A 66 -1.63 8.26 12.92
C HIS A 66 -2.69 8.16 11.81
N PHE A 67 -3.37 7.02 11.73
CA PHE A 67 -4.46 6.80 10.81
C PHE A 67 -5.70 6.41 11.62
N PRO A 68 -6.64 7.34 11.86
CA PRO A 68 -7.80 7.06 12.70
C PRO A 68 -8.68 6.01 12.04
N ILE A 69 -9.01 4.96 12.81
CA ILE A 69 -9.90 3.87 12.41
C ILE A 69 -11.11 3.76 13.34
N THR A 70 -12.19 3.18 12.84
CA THR A 70 -13.37 2.83 13.61
C THR A 70 -13.04 1.62 14.49
N THR A 71 -12.70 1.91 15.74
CA THR A 71 -12.53 0.89 16.79
C THR A 71 -12.88 1.49 18.15
N SER A 72 -13.35 0.65 19.07
CA SER A 72 -13.55 1.02 20.47
C SER A 72 -12.36 0.67 21.36
N ASN A 73 -11.40 -0.11 20.83
CA ASN A 73 -10.24 -0.55 21.58
C ASN A 73 -9.02 0.35 21.26
N PRO A 74 -8.51 1.14 22.21
CA PRO A 74 -7.36 2.01 21.97
C PRO A 74 -6.09 1.22 21.63
N GLU A 75 -5.98 -0.03 22.09
CA GLU A 75 -4.84 -0.90 21.73
C GLU A 75 -4.87 -1.27 20.24
N VAL A 76 -6.06 -1.47 19.66
CA VAL A 76 -6.21 -1.74 18.22
C VAL A 76 -5.76 -0.52 17.40
N GLN A 77 -6.13 0.69 17.81
CA GLN A 77 -5.67 1.92 17.14
C GLN A 77 -4.13 2.05 17.21
N MET A 78 -3.53 1.77 18.36
CA MET A 78 -2.07 1.82 18.54
C MET A 78 -1.35 0.85 17.61
N TRP A 79 -1.78 -0.41 17.56
CA TRP A 79 -1.16 -1.40 16.68
C TRP A 79 -1.41 -1.11 15.20
N PHE A 80 -2.58 -0.57 14.87
CA PHE A 80 -2.89 -0.14 13.51
C PHE A 80 -1.95 0.99 13.07
N ASP A 81 -1.73 2.00 13.91
CA ASP A 81 -0.82 3.11 13.63
C ASP A 81 0.64 2.63 13.46
N GLN A 82 1.09 1.68 14.30
CA GLN A 82 2.41 1.08 14.14
C GLN A 82 2.51 0.30 12.82
N GLY A 83 1.52 -0.53 12.48
CA GLY A 83 1.49 -1.27 11.22
C GLY A 83 1.48 -0.34 10.00
N HIS A 84 0.69 0.73 10.05
CA HIS A 84 0.61 1.75 9.00
C HIS A 84 1.93 2.51 8.84
N THR A 85 2.58 2.87 9.95
CA THR A 85 3.90 3.51 9.95
C THR A 85 4.96 2.58 9.36
N LEU A 86 4.97 1.30 9.73
CA LEU A 86 5.89 0.30 9.19
C LEU A 86 5.68 0.04 7.70
N LEU A 87 4.43 0.10 7.23
CA LEU A 87 4.11 0.00 5.82
C LEU A 87 4.75 1.15 5.01
N HIS A 88 4.71 2.38 5.52
CA HIS A 88 5.42 3.53 4.94
C HIS A 88 6.94 3.41 4.98
N ASN A 89 7.47 2.65 5.93
CA ASN A 89 8.91 2.36 6.04
C ASN A 89 9.34 1.10 5.29
N PHE A 90 8.46 0.50 4.47
CA PHE A 90 8.74 -0.71 3.69
C PHE A 90 9.05 -1.96 4.55
N TRP A 91 8.63 -1.98 5.82
CA TRP A 91 8.83 -3.09 6.76
C TRP A 91 7.56 -3.96 6.82
N TYR A 92 7.27 -4.61 5.69
CA TYR A 92 6.01 -5.32 5.46
C TYR A 92 5.74 -6.47 6.43
N TYR A 93 6.77 -7.24 6.78
CA TYR A 93 6.61 -8.39 7.68
C TYR A 93 6.15 -7.96 9.08
N GLU A 94 6.76 -6.90 9.64
CA GLU A 94 6.36 -6.36 10.94
C GLU A 94 5.05 -5.57 10.87
N ALA A 95 4.76 -4.92 9.74
CA ALA A 95 3.44 -4.33 9.50
C ALA A 95 2.33 -5.40 9.52
N GLU A 96 2.56 -6.56 8.86
CA GLU A 96 1.63 -7.69 8.90
C GLU A 96 1.38 -8.16 10.33
N ARG A 97 2.45 -8.31 11.12
CA ARG A 97 2.36 -8.73 12.53
C ARG A 97 1.43 -7.80 13.32
N ALA A 98 1.59 -6.49 13.15
CA ALA A 98 0.77 -5.49 13.83
C ALA A 98 -0.71 -5.57 13.41
N PHE A 99 -1.01 -5.69 12.12
CA PHE A 99 -2.39 -5.82 11.65
C PHE A 99 -3.05 -7.14 12.06
N ARG A 100 -2.31 -8.25 12.07
CA ARG A 100 -2.82 -9.53 12.59
C ARG A 100 -3.14 -9.43 14.08
N TRP A 101 -2.34 -8.70 14.84
CA TRP A 101 -2.63 -8.46 16.25
C TRP A 101 -3.86 -7.58 16.46
N CYS A 102 -4.10 -6.60 15.58
CA CYS A 102 -5.36 -5.86 15.57
C CYS A 102 -6.56 -6.81 15.45
N LEU A 103 -6.50 -7.77 14.52
CA LEU A 103 -7.57 -8.77 14.33
C LEU A 103 -7.68 -9.77 15.49
N LYS A 104 -6.59 -10.02 16.23
CA LYS A 104 -6.63 -10.83 17.45
C LYS A 104 -7.43 -10.14 18.55
N LEU A 105 -7.33 -8.80 18.64
CA LEU A 105 -8.02 -7.97 19.63
C LEU A 105 -9.44 -7.60 19.19
N ASP A 106 -9.64 -7.34 17.89
CA ASP A 106 -10.90 -6.95 17.27
C ASP A 106 -11.05 -7.63 15.90
N PRO A 107 -11.68 -8.80 15.83
CA PRO A 107 -11.91 -9.53 14.58
C PRO A 107 -12.82 -8.80 13.59
N GLU A 108 -13.55 -7.77 14.03
CA GLU A 108 -14.47 -6.99 13.20
C GLU A 108 -13.83 -5.70 12.67
N CYS A 109 -12.55 -5.45 12.96
CA CYS A 109 -11.81 -4.30 12.46
C CYS A 109 -11.57 -4.40 10.93
N ALA A 110 -12.44 -3.75 10.15
CA ALA A 110 -12.35 -3.76 8.68
C ALA A 110 -11.02 -3.19 8.17
N MET A 111 -10.48 -2.18 8.85
CA MET A 111 -9.24 -1.53 8.42
C MET A 111 -8.01 -2.40 8.63
N ALA A 112 -8.00 -3.28 9.64
CA ALA A 112 -6.89 -4.23 9.80
C ALA A 112 -6.81 -5.19 8.60
N TYR A 113 -7.95 -5.67 8.08
CA TYR A 113 -7.99 -6.43 6.83
C TYR A 113 -7.51 -5.61 5.62
N TRP A 114 -7.91 -4.35 5.50
CA TRP A 114 -7.39 -3.44 4.47
C TRP A 114 -5.87 -3.25 4.57
N GLY A 115 -5.33 -3.13 5.79
CA GLY A 115 -3.90 -3.07 6.04
C GLY A 115 -3.17 -4.34 5.59
N LEU A 116 -3.71 -5.52 5.91
CA LEU A 116 -3.18 -6.80 5.44
C LEU A 116 -3.19 -6.93 3.92
N ALA A 117 -4.26 -6.47 3.26
CA ALA A 117 -4.33 -6.43 1.81
C ALA A 117 -3.19 -5.58 1.21
N ARG A 118 -2.92 -4.40 1.78
CA ARG A 118 -1.82 -3.51 1.36
C ARG A 118 -0.44 -4.10 1.61
N VAL A 119 -0.21 -4.70 2.78
CA VAL A 119 1.07 -5.34 3.12
C VAL A 119 1.40 -6.46 2.15
N THR A 120 0.40 -7.25 1.80
CA THR A 120 0.54 -8.40 0.90
C THR A 120 0.93 -7.99 -0.53
N THR A 121 0.61 -6.76 -0.95
CA THR A 121 1.06 -6.20 -2.22
C THR A 121 2.30 -5.31 -2.09
N PHE A 122 3.01 -5.38 -0.94
CA PHE A 122 4.16 -4.54 -0.61
C PHE A 122 3.84 -3.04 -0.74
N GLY A 123 2.65 -2.64 -0.31
CA GLY A 123 2.17 -1.27 -0.41
C GLY A 123 1.89 -0.79 -1.84
N LYS A 124 2.03 -1.65 -2.86
CA LYS A 124 1.80 -1.31 -4.28
C LYS A 124 0.41 -1.78 -4.70
N PRO A 125 -0.56 -0.89 -4.91
CA PRO A 125 -1.91 -1.28 -5.34
C PRO A 125 -1.92 -1.94 -6.72
N SER A 126 -1.03 -1.53 -7.65
CA SER A 126 -0.91 -2.18 -8.97
C SER A 126 -0.46 -3.65 -8.92
N ALA A 127 0.21 -4.07 -7.84
CA ALA A 127 0.58 -5.47 -7.61
C ALA A 127 -0.57 -6.30 -6.99
N ALA A 128 -1.76 -5.70 -6.85
CA ALA A 128 -2.96 -6.41 -6.45
C ALA A 128 -3.32 -7.51 -7.46
N ALA A 129 -3.52 -7.18 -8.73
CA ALA A 129 -4.06 -8.12 -9.70
C ALA A 129 -3.35 -9.50 -9.69
N GLY A 130 -4.10 -10.55 -9.35
CA GLY A 130 -3.60 -11.93 -9.28
C GLY A 130 -3.00 -12.37 -7.94
N ASN A 131 -2.98 -11.52 -6.91
CA ASN A 131 -2.52 -11.89 -5.57
C ASN A 131 -3.70 -12.34 -4.68
N GLU A 132 -3.94 -13.65 -4.68
CA GLU A 132 -5.07 -14.31 -3.99
C GLU A 132 -5.19 -13.94 -2.50
N ARG A 133 -4.06 -13.77 -1.83
CA ARG A 133 -4.00 -13.45 -0.40
C ARG A 133 -4.51 -12.03 -0.13
N SER A 134 -4.11 -11.07 -0.96
CA SER A 134 -4.62 -9.71 -0.85
C SER A 134 -6.10 -9.61 -1.29
N THR A 135 -6.54 -10.38 -2.29
CA THR A 135 -7.97 -10.55 -2.63
C THR A 135 -8.78 -10.99 -1.43
N ALA A 136 -8.33 -12.04 -0.73
CA ALA A 136 -9.05 -12.59 0.41
C ALA A 136 -9.19 -11.56 1.55
N PHE A 137 -8.12 -10.82 1.85
CA PHE A 137 -8.16 -9.78 2.88
C PHE A 137 -9.09 -8.61 2.51
N ILE A 138 -9.04 -8.12 1.26
CA ILE A 138 -9.93 -7.01 0.89
C ILE A 138 -11.40 -7.44 0.88
N GLN A 139 -11.70 -8.71 0.54
CA GLN A 139 -13.06 -9.24 0.61
C GLN A 139 -13.56 -9.28 2.06
N GLU A 140 -12.72 -9.66 3.01
CA GLU A 140 -13.05 -9.59 4.44
C GLU A 140 -13.26 -8.15 4.93
N ALA A 141 -12.47 -7.18 4.43
CA ALA A 141 -12.70 -5.76 4.72
C ALA A 141 -14.03 -5.28 4.12
N ALA A 142 -14.34 -5.66 2.88
CA ALA A 142 -15.55 -5.26 2.18
C ALA A 142 -16.83 -5.77 2.88
N LYS A 143 -16.81 -6.98 3.45
CA LYS A 143 -17.91 -7.52 4.27
C LYS A 143 -18.25 -6.65 5.48
N ARG A 144 -17.30 -5.83 5.95
CA ARG A 144 -17.41 -5.02 7.17
C ARG A 144 -17.53 -3.53 6.89
N LYS A 145 -17.56 -3.11 5.62
CA LYS A 145 -17.52 -1.68 5.22
C LYS A 145 -18.75 -0.87 5.63
N ASP A 146 -19.85 -1.51 5.99
CA ASP A 146 -21.06 -0.84 6.49
C ASP A 146 -20.96 -0.41 7.95
N LYS A 147 -19.99 -0.95 8.70
CA LYS A 147 -19.77 -0.67 10.13
C LYS A 147 -18.72 0.41 10.40
N VAL A 148 -18.08 0.92 9.34
CA VAL A 148 -16.98 1.90 9.47
C VAL A 148 -17.39 3.31 9.05
N SER A 149 -16.54 4.28 9.36
CA SER A 149 -16.73 5.65 8.90
C SER A 149 -16.76 5.72 7.37
N GLU A 150 -17.37 6.78 6.85
CA GLU A 150 -17.41 6.97 5.40
C GLU A 150 -16.00 7.11 4.79
N ARG A 151 -15.06 7.73 5.52
CA ARG A 151 -13.65 7.83 5.12
C ARG A 151 -13.04 6.46 4.88
N GLU A 152 -13.18 5.55 5.84
CA GLU A 152 -12.64 4.19 5.77
C GLU A 152 -13.30 3.37 4.67
N ARG A 153 -14.63 3.48 4.54
CA ARG A 153 -15.37 2.81 3.47
C ARG A 153 -14.82 3.19 2.09
N LEU A 154 -14.51 4.46 1.85
CA LEU A 154 -13.92 4.89 0.57
C LEU A 154 -12.54 4.27 0.31
N TYR A 155 -11.71 4.09 1.35
CA TYR A 155 -10.43 3.38 1.20
C TYR A 155 -10.63 1.90 0.86
N ILE A 156 -11.59 1.25 1.50
CA ILE A 156 -11.93 -0.16 1.22
C ILE A 156 -12.46 -0.29 -0.22
N GLU A 157 -13.38 0.57 -0.64
CA GLU A 157 -13.92 0.60 -2.00
C GLU A 157 -12.86 0.88 -3.06
N ALA A 158 -11.89 1.76 -2.76
CA ALA A 158 -10.77 2.03 -3.65
C ALA A 158 -9.95 0.76 -3.91
N TRP A 159 -9.57 0.05 -2.85
CA TRP A 159 -8.84 -1.21 -3.01
C TRP A 159 -9.71 -2.29 -3.67
N GLU A 160 -10.98 -2.40 -3.30
CA GLU A 160 -11.93 -3.37 -3.88
C GLU A 160 -12.00 -3.28 -5.41
N GLU A 161 -11.93 -2.08 -5.99
CA GLU A 161 -11.95 -1.87 -7.46
C GLU A 161 -10.79 -2.57 -8.18
N LEU A 162 -9.62 -2.65 -7.55
CA LEU A 162 -8.44 -3.33 -8.13
C LEU A 162 -8.66 -4.84 -8.29
N TRP A 163 -9.58 -5.41 -7.51
CA TRP A 163 -9.84 -6.85 -7.42
C TRP A 163 -11.11 -7.30 -8.13
N LYS A 164 -11.95 -6.39 -8.60
CA LYS A 164 -13.18 -6.76 -9.32
C LYS A 164 -12.82 -7.55 -10.57
N ASP A 165 -13.37 -8.74 -10.70
CA ASP A 165 -13.28 -9.50 -11.94
C ASP A 165 -14.11 -8.76 -13.00
N GLU A 166 -13.45 -8.21 -14.02
CA GLU A 166 -14.15 -7.69 -15.19
C GLU A 166 -14.37 -8.85 -16.17
N PRO A 167 -15.53 -8.92 -16.86
CA PRO A 167 -15.71 -9.84 -17.97
C PRO A 167 -14.56 -9.63 -18.95
N LYS A 168 -14.01 -10.73 -19.47
CA LYS A 168 -13.00 -10.68 -20.53
C LYS A 168 -13.68 -10.22 -21.83
N ASP A 169 -14.04 -8.95 -21.89
CA ASP A 169 -14.40 -8.28 -23.12
C ASP A 169 -13.17 -8.27 -24.03
N GLN A 170 -13.35 -8.09 -25.34
CA GLN A 170 -12.31 -8.18 -26.36
C GLN A 170 -11.13 -7.19 -26.18
N ALA A 171 -11.18 -6.32 -25.17
CA ALA A 171 -10.07 -5.51 -24.71
C ALA A 171 -9.01 -6.40 -24.02
N GLY A 172 -7.76 -6.36 -24.50
CA GLY A 172 -6.68 -7.15 -23.91
C GLY A 172 -6.46 -6.86 -22.42
N ALA A 173 -5.88 -7.82 -21.68
CA ALA A 173 -5.69 -7.77 -20.23
C ALA A 173 -4.98 -6.50 -19.70
N GLN A 174 -4.18 -5.83 -20.55
CA GLN A 174 -3.53 -4.58 -20.21
C GLN A 174 -4.52 -3.39 -20.10
N ASP A 175 -5.54 -3.36 -20.95
CA ASP A 175 -6.52 -2.27 -21.00
C ASP A 175 -7.49 -2.33 -19.81
N SER A 176 -7.85 -3.54 -19.36
CA SER A 176 -8.66 -3.72 -18.15
C SER A 176 -7.89 -3.37 -16.87
N SER A 177 -6.61 -3.75 -16.76
CA SER A 177 -5.77 -3.35 -15.62
C SER A 177 -5.68 -1.83 -15.49
N LYS A 178 -5.47 -1.13 -16.62
CA LYS A 178 -5.39 0.33 -16.64
C LYS A 178 -6.71 1.00 -16.23
N LYS A 179 -7.85 0.49 -16.70
CA LYS A 179 -9.17 1.01 -16.31
C LYS A 179 -9.43 0.90 -14.81
N LYS A 180 -9.02 -0.21 -14.18
CA LYS A 180 -9.11 -0.39 -12.73
C LYS A 180 -8.25 0.61 -11.98
N GLU A 181 -6.99 0.79 -12.40
CA GLU A 181 -6.10 1.79 -11.83
C GLU A 181 -6.66 3.21 -11.97
N ASP A 182 -7.27 3.55 -13.11
CA ASP A 182 -7.93 4.84 -13.31
C ASP A 182 -9.10 5.06 -12.35
N LYS A 183 -9.99 4.07 -12.20
CA LYS A 183 -11.10 4.14 -11.24
C LYS A 183 -10.61 4.21 -9.78
N PHE A 184 -9.55 3.45 -9.46
CA PHE A 184 -8.91 3.49 -8.15
C PHE A 184 -8.39 4.90 -7.82
N LYS A 185 -7.68 5.54 -8.75
CA LYS A 185 -7.21 6.92 -8.61
C LYS A 185 -8.37 7.90 -8.46
N LEU A 186 -9.47 7.74 -9.22
CA LEU A 186 -10.67 8.58 -9.06
C LEU A 186 -11.28 8.46 -7.66
N LEU A 187 -11.25 7.27 -7.05
CA LEU A 187 -11.70 7.07 -5.67
C LEU A 187 -10.76 7.75 -4.67
N LEU A 188 -9.44 7.67 -4.86
CA LEU A 188 -8.48 8.41 -4.03
C LEU A 188 -8.63 9.93 -4.18
N GLU A 189 -8.88 10.43 -5.40
CA GLU A 189 -9.19 11.83 -5.67
C GLU A 189 -10.45 12.26 -4.93
N LYS A 190 -11.51 11.43 -4.98
CA LYS A 190 -12.76 11.66 -4.22
C LYS A 190 -12.51 11.78 -2.72
N ILE A 191 -11.62 10.95 -2.15
CA ILE A 191 -11.23 11.06 -0.73
C ILE A 191 -10.51 12.39 -0.50
N CYS A 192 -9.57 12.79 -1.36
CA CYS A 192 -8.85 14.06 -1.22
C CYS A 192 -9.78 15.27 -1.27
N LEU A 193 -10.79 15.25 -2.13
CA LEU A 193 -11.78 16.32 -2.25
C LEU A 193 -12.73 16.38 -1.04
N LYS A 194 -13.15 15.21 -0.54
CA LYS A 194 -14.09 15.13 0.59
C LYS A 194 -13.41 15.35 1.95
N TYR A 195 -12.17 14.89 2.09
CA TYR A 195 -11.36 14.98 3.29
C TYR A 195 -10.03 15.70 2.98
N PRO A 196 -10.06 17.03 2.79
CA PRO A 196 -8.88 17.79 2.38
C PRO A 196 -7.77 17.84 3.44
N GLN A 197 -8.00 17.33 4.65
CA GLN A 197 -6.96 17.20 5.69
C GLN A 197 -6.36 15.79 5.76
N ASP A 198 -6.85 14.86 4.94
CA ASP A 198 -6.35 13.49 4.91
C ASP A 198 -5.02 13.40 4.16
N ILE A 199 -3.92 13.44 4.92
CA ILE A 199 -2.56 13.37 4.37
C ILE A 199 -2.32 12.02 3.71
N GLU A 200 -2.89 10.93 4.23
CA GLU A 200 -2.70 9.60 3.66
C GLU A 200 -3.36 9.51 2.27
N ALA A 201 -4.58 10.04 2.12
CA ALA A 201 -5.27 10.06 0.82
C ALA A 201 -4.45 10.79 -0.23
N LYS A 202 -3.88 11.94 0.15
CA LYS A 202 -3.03 12.76 -0.70
C LYS A 202 -1.73 12.05 -1.06
N ALA A 203 -1.07 11.44 -0.08
CA ALA A 203 0.18 10.71 -0.27
C ALA A 203 -0.01 9.49 -1.20
N LEU A 204 -1.10 8.75 -1.02
CA LEU A 204 -1.43 7.63 -1.90
C LEU A 204 -1.80 8.11 -3.30
N PHE A 205 -2.69 9.10 -3.42
CA PHE A 205 -3.06 9.65 -4.73
C PHE A 205 -1.85 10.18 -5.50
N ALA A 206 -0.95 10.84 -4.80
CA ALA A 206 0.34 11.29 -5.29
C ALA A 206 1.19 10.13 -5.81
N LEU A 207 1.44 9.12 -4.96
CA LEU A 207 2.25 7.95 -5.29
C LEU A 207 1.75 7.23 -6.54
N GLU A 208 0.45 7.02 -6.65
CA GLU A 208 -0.19 6.35 -7.78
C GLU A 208 -0.17 7.20 -9.06
N SER A 209 -0.18 8.52 -8.91
CA SER A 209 -0.13 9.46 -10.03
C SER A 209 1.28 9.64 -10.62
N LEU A 210 2.34 9.42 -9.82
CA LEU A 210 3.74 9.64 -10.23
C LEU A 210 4.15 8.80 -11.44
N TRP A 211 3.73 7.53 -11.48
CA TRP A 211 4.20 6.58 -12.50
C TRP A 211 3.49 6.74 -13.86
N GLN A 212 2.44 7.55 -13.94
CA GLN A 212 1.57 7.62 -15.11
C GLN A 212 1.43 9.04 -15.69
N SER A 213 2.28 9.98 -15.28
CA SER A 213 2.30 11.36 -15.78
C SER A 213 0.94 12.07 -15.65
N SER A 214 0.21 11.79 -14.57
CA SER A 214 -1.02 12.52 -14.23
C SER A 214 -0.67 13.97 -13.86
N ARG A 215 -0.97 14.91 -14.75
CA ARG A 215 -0.74 16.36 -14.53
C ARG A 215 -1.41 16.85 -13.24
N ASN A 216 -2.58 16.30 -12.90
CA ASN A 216 -3.38 16.73 -11.76
C ASN A 216 -2.84 16.21 -10.43
N GLY A 217 -2.26 15.00 -10.39
CA GLY A 217 -1.63 14.46 -9.18
C GLY A 217 -0.39 15.25 -8.79
N ASN A 218 0.45 15.59 -9.77
CA ASN A 218 1.64 16.42 -9.55
C ASN A 218 1.25 17.84 -9.10
N GLU A 219 0.23 18.44 -9.70
CA GLU A 219 -0.27 19.77 -9.31
C GLU A 219 -0.84 19.79 -7.88
N LEU A 220 -1.58 18.74 -7.47
CA LEU A 220 -2.11 18.63 -6.10
C LEU A 220 -0.99 18.51 -5.05
N ILE A 221 0.06 17.73 -5.34
CA ILE A 221 1.26 17.63 -4.48
C ILE A 221 1.93 18.99 -4.38
N LEU A 222 2.16 19.65 -5.52
CA LEU A 222 2.84 20.95 -5.57
C LEU A 222 2.05 22.01 -4.80
N GLN A 223 0.73 22.08 -4.97
CA GLN A 223 -0.13 23.02 -4.23
C GLN A 223 -0.09 22.77 -2.72
N GLN A 224 -0.04 21.50 -2.28
CA GLN A 224 0.06 21.18 -0.86
C GLN A 224 1.40 21.56 -0.26
N VAL A 225 2.51 21.23 -0.91
CA VAL A 225 3.85 21.63 -0.48
C VAL A 225 3.94 23.15 -0.40
N LEU A 226 3.51 23.86 -1.45
CA LEU A 226 3.50 25.32 -1.48
C LEU A 226 2.59 25.93 -0.40
N SER A 227 1.44 25.32 -0.12
CA SER A 227 0.53 25.80 0.94
C SER A 227 1.09 25.59 2.34
N ALA A 228 1.82 24.49 2.59
CA ALA A 228 2.48 24.23 3.86
C ALA A 228 3.61 25.24 4.12
N ASP A 229 4.38 25.55 3.08
CA ASP A 229 5.45 26.56 3.15
C ASP A 229 4.88 27.99 3.33
N ILE A 230 3.79 28.34 2.63
CA ILE A 230 3.14 29.66 2.77
C ILE A 230 2.54 29.82 4.18
N VAL A 231 1.91 28.78 4.74
CA VAL A 231 1.38 28.83 6.12
C VAL A 231 2.53 28.88 7.13
N GLY A 232 3.61 28.13 6.93
CA GLY A 232 4.82 28.20 7.75
C GLY A 232 5.47 29.58 7.74
N MET A 233 5.58 30.21 6.57
CA MET A 233 6.08 31.59 6.44
C MET A 233 5.14 32.62 7.08
N ARG A 234 3.82 32.43 6.98
CA ARG A 234 2.82 33.35 7.55
C ARG A 234 2.71 33.23 9.07
N LEU A 235 2.96 32.05 9.63
CA LEU A 235 3.09 31.86 11.08
C LEU A 235 4.42 32.41 11.59
N ALA A 236 5.52 32.27 10.84
CA ALA A 236 6.80 32.87 11.19
C ALA A 236 6.75 34.40 11.21
N SER A 237 5.99 35.04 10.31
CA SER A 237 5.80 36.50 10.33
C SER A 237 4.81 37.01 11.38
N MET A 238 3.91 36.16 11.89
CA MET A 238 3.01 36.51 13.00
C MET A 238 3.64 36.34 14.40
N VAL A 239 4.72 35.58 14.53
CA VAL A 239 5.35 35.24 15.82
C VAL A 239 6.58 36.11 16.16
N LEU A 240 7.04 36.99 15.26
CA LEU A 240 8.10 37.94 15.59
C LEU A 240 7.51 39.22 16.19
N PRO A 241 7.71 39.52 17.49
CA PRO A 241 7.38 40.84 18.02
C PRO A 241 8.35 41.87 17.40
N GLU A 242 7.79 42.90 16.78
CA GLU A 242 8.51 44.07 16.27
C GLU A 242 9.41 44.67 17.36
N PRO A 243 10.75 44.67 17.20
CA PRO A 243 11.60 45.45 18.08
C PRO A 243 11.50 46.92 17.65
N GLY A 244 10.92 47.73 18.54
CA GLY A 244 10.76 49.16 18.34
C GLY A 244 12.06 49.91 18.01
N GLY A 245 12.01 50.66 16.90
CA GLY A 245 12.56 52.00 16.71
C GLY A 245 14.04 52.30 17.01
N SER A 246 14.82 52.57 15.95
CA SER A 246 15.38 53.91 15.70
C SER A 246 16.19 53.99 14.38
N ASN A 247 15.76 54.90 13.49
CA ASN A 247 16.51 55.75 12.53
C ASN A 247 17.67 55.19 11.70
N HIS A 248 17.49 55.11 10.35
CA HIS A 248 18.35 55.67 9.27
C HIS A 248 17.75 55.36 7.86
N PRO A 249 17.83 56.25 6.84
CA PRO A 249 17.28 55.99 5.48
C PRO A 249 18.42 55.73 4.44
N PRO A 250 18.14 55.47 3.14
CA PRO A 250 18.17 54.13 2.57
C PRO A 250 19.25 53.94 1.49
N SER A 251 19.81 52.74 1.37
CA SER A 251 20.67 52.38 0.22
C SER A 251 20.66 50.88 -0.08
N SER A 252 19.83 50.54 -1.08
CA SER A 252 20.19 49.65 -2.19
C SER A 252 21.04 48.41 -1.89
N LEU A 253 20.45 47.31 -1.40
CA LEU A 253 20.96 45.94 -1.62
C LEU A 253 19.83 44.91 -1.51
N LEU A 254 18.83 45.00 -2.40
CA LEU A 254 17.92 43.88 -2.68
C LEU A 254 18.55 43.08 -3.83
N GLY A 255 19.03 41.87 -3.57
CA GLY A 255 19.39 40.96 -4.68
C GLY A 255 20.50 39.92 -4.48
N LYS A 256 20.98 39.65 -3.26
CA LYS A 256 21.94 38.54 -3.04
C LYS A 256 21.78 37.90 -1.64
N SER A 257 20.74 37.08 -1.44
CA SER A 257 20.72 36.10 -0.34
C SER A 257 19.61 35.05 -0.53
N ILE A 258 19.65 34.31 -1.64
CA ILE A 258 18.80 33.12 -1.83
C ILE A 258 19.63 31.86 -2.14
N LEU A 259 20.94 31.99 -2.38
CA LEU A 259 21.80 30.86 -2.79
C LEU A 259 22.80 30.36 -1.74
N ASP A 260 22.98 31.04 -0.60
CA ASP A 260 24.04 30.67 0.36
C ASP A 260 23.55 29.82 1.55
N THR A 261 22.24 29.64 1.73
CA THR A 261 21.67 28.87 2.86
C THR A 261 21.57 27.36 2.62
N ASN A 262 21.91 26.86 1.43
CA ASN A 262 21.78 25.43 1.09
C ASN A 262 23.11 24.66 1.04
N ARG A 263 24.16 25.16 1.73
CA ARG A 263 25.50 24.53 1.73
C ARG A 263 25.88 23.81 3.04
N SER A 264 24.98 23.74 4.02
CA SER A 264 25.19 22.97 5.26
C SER A 264 24.15 21.86 5.39
N GLY A 265 24.39 20.75 4.69
CA GLY A 265 23.72 19.47 4.96
C GLY A 265 24.16 18.89 6.32
N PRO A 266 23.38 17.95 6.90
CA PRO A 266 23.73 17.31 8.17
C PRO A 266 25.01 16.49 8.02
N GLN A 267 25.97 16.71 8.92
CA GLN A 267 27.21 15.93 8.97
C GLN A 267 26.91 14.45 9.27
N CYS A 268 27.22 13.58 8.31
CA CYS A 268 27.24 12.13 8.53
C CYS A 268 28.30 11.78 9.59
N LEU A 269 27.90 11.05 10.64
CA LEU A 269 28.83 10.49 11.61
C LEU A 269 29.77 9.46 10.93
N PRO A 270 31.06 9.41 11.29
CA PRO A 270 32.01 8.50 10.67
C PRO A 270 31.73 7.03 10.99
N HIS A 271 31.95 6.18 9.98
CA HIS A 271 31.62 4.75 9.90
C HIS A 271 32.26 3.85 10.97
N SER A 272 33.17 4.38 11.80
CA SER A 272 33.88 3.64 12.85
C SER A 272 33.06 3.46 14.14
N LEU A 273 32.03 4.27 14.39
CA LEU A 273 31.23 4.20 15.62
C LEU A 273 30.02 3.25 15.52
N LEU A 274 29.62 2.85 14.31
CA LEU A 274 28.51 1.89 14.09
C LEU A 274 28.90 0.43 14.36
N ARG A 275 30.20 0.10 14.33
CA ARG A 275 30.67 -1.29 14.49
C ARG A 275 30.74 -1.75 15.96
N GLN A 276 30.89 -0.83 16.91
CA GLN A 276 31.01 -1.17 18.33
C GLN A 276 29.66 -1.40 19.03
N ARG A 277 28.54 -0.90 18.48
CA ARG A 277 27.22 -1.08 19.09
C ARG A 277 26.58 -2.45 18.78
N HIS A 278 26.98 -3.09 17.68
CA HIS A 278 26.42 -4.38 17.27
C HIS A 278 26.92 -5.58 18.08
N GLN A 279 28.04 -5.45 18.80
CA GLN A 279 28.62 -6.56 19.58
C GLN A 279 28.14 -6.63 21.04
N SER A 280 27.46 -5.60 21.57
CA SER A 280 27.13 -5.52 23.00
C SER A 280 25.68 -5.82 23.36
N GLN A 281 24.82 -6.22 22.40
CA GLN A 281 23.38 -6.41 22.63
C GLN A 281 22.82 -7.74 22.10
N GLN A 282 23.52 -8.86 22.33
CA GLN A 282 22.88 -10.18 22.26
C GLN A 282 22.76 -10.77 23.67
N PRO A 283 21.56 -10.80 24.27
CA PRO A 283 21.27 -11.72 25.36
C PRO A 283 21.00 -13.12 24.81
N SER A 284 21.54 -14.10 25.53
CA SER A 284 21.48 -15.54 25.30
C SER A 284 20.05 -16.08 25.23
N VAL A 285 19.81 -16.93 24.23
CA VAL A 285 18.58 -17.70 24.03
C VAL A 285 18.49 -18.80 25.08
N GLU A 286 17.53 -18.71 25.98
CA GLU A 286 17.09 -19.83 26.82
C GLU A 286 15.78 -20.37 26.24
N ASN A 287 15.82 -21.62 25.80
CA ASN A 287 14.69 -22.37 25.31
C ASN A 287 13.71 -22.62 26.45
N ASP A 288 12.45 -22.21 26.31
CA ASP A 288 11.36 -22.89 26.99
C ASP A 288 10.17 -23.09 26.04
N LEU A 289 9.85 -24.38 25.91
CA LEU A 289 8.86 -24.99 25.05
C LEU A 289 7.45 -24.78 25.61
N PHE A 290 6.49 -24.42 24.77
CA PHE A 290 5.06 -24.47 25.07
C PHE A 290 4.36 -25.54 24.22
N GLN A 291 3.60 -26.39 24.90
CA GLN A 291 2.40 -27.06 24.39
C GLN A 291 1.27 -26.06 24.18
#